data_AF-A0A644ZZY5-F1
#
_entry.id   AF-A0A644ZZY5-F1
#
_cell.length_a   1.000
_cell.length_b   1.000
_cell.length_c   1.000
_cell.angle_alpha   90.00
_cell.angle_beta   90.00
_cell.angle_gamma   90.00
#
_symmetry.space_group_name_H-M   'P 1'
#
loop_
_entity.id
_entity.type
_entity.pdbx_description
1 polymer ?
#
loop_
_entity_poly.entity_id
_entity_poly.type
_entity_poly.pdbx_seq_one_letter_code
_entity_poly.pdbx_strand_id
1 'polypeptide(L)'
;MTLSCGSTAFAAVFEHNIDDGDLKVTSDNCNADGYLVYSLSGHKSNHKIIVNGAKTTITLDSVKIETTDGKSAIDIGDDADVELIISGVNSLTVNNTVTGYGTDAGIHISGGSLTISGTDADDDTLVINTGLNGAAIGSNGVDPNFDKTWGEDFTGTIVIDSGVTVNANSKYASGIGSGSMADMSGEITVNGGTVNTNSEWASGIGSGVRGKMSGDITVNGGTVNANCVYDSSGIGSGYHGEMNGDITINGGDITAKSEHYGAGIGCGASGDMSGTITINGGNVIAESGYDGAGIGTGDANFGEKIYDMSGQININGGIVTATSANGQVGIGAGSGSIASGDITIHGDTVITLGDDNAIGAKGESEGTIYIYKGAVINGITVSDSDELKDAGILNDNMGAEIVENTSTYSLGKLNNVSRINAAKAGDTVYVYESELSKGKLPYYVLEALAKSDNVTLVVVGENGETAEIKSSSVPEKGKNAFFTIDELLEMVK
;
A
#
# COMPACT_ATOMS: atom_id res chain seq x y z
N MET A 1 50.18 -18.26 21.89
CA MET A 1 48.92 -18.87 22.36
C MET A 1 47.82 -18.22 21.56
N THR A 2 47.40 -18.87 20.49
CA THR A 2 46.31 -18.46 19.60
C THR A 2 45.01 -18.62 20.38
N LEU A 3 44.39 -17.53 20.79
CA LEU A 3 43.02 -17.53 21.27
C LEU A 3 42.12 -17.32 20.06
N SER A 4 41.48 -18.40 19.62
CA SER A 4 40.32 -18.35 18.73
C SER A 4 39.18 -17.65 19.45
N CYS A 5 38.77 -16.48 18.98
CA CYS A 5 37.52 -15.88 19.41
C CYS A 5 36.38 -16.49 18.58
N GLY A 6 35.85 -17.61 19.07
CA GLY A 6 34.45 -17.93 18.83
C GLY A 6 33.64 -17.20 19.89
N SER A 7 33.01 -16.10 19.52
CA SER A 7 31.87 -15.55 20.25
C SER A 7 31.05 -14.72 19.26
N THR A 8 29.81 -15.14 19.04
CA THR A 8 28.73 -14.33 18.49
C THR A 8 28.68 -13.01 19.27
N ALA A 9 29.20 -11.93 18.69
CA ALA A 9 29.09 -10.60 19.28
C ALA A 9 27.60 -10.23 19.25
N PHE A 10 27.02 -9.98 20.42
CA PHE A 10 25.74 -9.28 20.48
C PHE A 10 25.95 -7.91 19.83
N ALA A 11 25.03 -7.54 18.94
CA ALA A 11 24.98 -6.22 18.33
C ALA A 11 25.15 -5.14 19.41
N ALA A 12 26.14 -4.25 19.28
CA ALA A 12 26.33 -3.15 20.21
C ALA A 12 25.21 -2.12 20.03
N VAL A 13 24.39 -1.91 21.08
CA VAL A 13 23.32 -0.90 21.12
C VAL A 13 23.83 0.36 21.83
N PHE A 14 23.68 1.51 21.17
CA PHE A 14 24.07 2.82 21.70
C PHE A 14 22.83 3.61 22.12
N GLU A 15 22.75 3.93 23.40
CA GLU A 15 21.67 4.75 23.95
C GLU A 15 21.91 6.24 23.64
N HIS A 16 20.89 6.92 23.11
CA HIS A 16 20.90 8.35 22.83
C HIS A 16 19.62 9.01 23.34
N ASN A 17 19.77 9.94 24.28
CA ASN A 17 18.69 10.83 24.67
C ASN A 17 18.61 12.00 23.67
N ILE A 18 17.55 12.08 22.89
CA ILE A 18 17.39 13.12 21.85
C ILE A 18 17.27 14.55 22.43
N ASP A 19 17.01 14.66 23.73
CA ASP A 19 16.99 15.96 24.41
C ASP A 19 18.40 16.53 24.61
N ASP A 20 19.44 15.69 24.55
CA ASP A 20 20.84 16.09 24.76
C ASP A 20 21.53 16.59 23.46
N GLY A 21 20.86 16.48 22.31
CA GLY A 21 21.35 16.99 21.02
C GLY A 21 20.99 16.09 19.84
N ASP A 22 21.37 16.54 18.64
CA ASP A 22 21.19 15.77 17.41
C ASP A 22 21.94 14.43 17.45
N LEU A 23 21.31 13.36 16.98
CA LEU A 23 22.00 12.11 16.69
C LEU A 23 22.54 12.16 15.26
N LYS A 24 23.84 11.95 15.08
CA LYS A 24 24.49 11.88 13.76
C LYS A 24 25.14 10.54 13.56
N VAL A 25 24.59 9.76 12.63
CA VAL A 25 25.10 8.45 12.23
C VAL A 25 25.78 8.59 10.87
N THR A 26 27.04 8.17 10.79
CA THR A 26 27.85 8.25 9.56
C THR A 26 28.55 6.92 9.31
N SER A 27 28.89 6.65 8.05
CA SER A 27 29.74 5.50 7.67
C SER A 27 31.05 5.45 8.46
N ASP A 28 31.65 6.57 8.83
CA ASP A 28 32.92 6.57 9.56
C ASP A 28 32.77 6.16 11.03
N ASN A 29 31.55 6.20 11.55
CA ASN A 29 31.19 5.81 12.91
C ASN A 29 30.47 4.44 12.97
N CYS A 30 30.42 3.67 11.87
CA CYS A 30 29.63 2.43 11.74
C CYS A 30 30.19 1.20 12.50
N ASN A 31 30.76 1.42 13.68
CA ASN A 31 30.96 0.37 14.69
C ASN A 31 29.68 0.10 15.52
N ALA A 32 28.58 0.80 15.23
CA ALA A 32 27.31 0.67 15.92
C ALA A 32 26.38 -0.27 15.16
N ASP A 33 26.01 -1.39 15.80
CA ASP A 33 25.05 -2.34 15.24
C ASP A 33 23.60 -1.86 15.44
N GLY A 34 23.36 -0.91 16.36
CA GLY A 34 22.07 -0.21 16.49
C GLY A 34 22.09 0.96 17.50
N TYR A 35 21.09 1.83 17.40
CA TYR A 35 20.87 2.95 18.32
C TYR A 35 19.51 2.83 19.01
N LEU A 36 19.47 3.03 20.33
CA LEU A 36 18.22 3.26 21.06
C LEU A 36 18.07 4.75 21.30
N VAL A 37 17.10 5.38 20.65
CA VAL A 37 16.78 6.79 20.83
C VAL A 37 15.55 6.91 21.70
N TYR A 38 15.65 7.68 22.78
CA TYR A 38 14.54 7.97 23.69
C TYR A 38 14.50 9.45 24.04
N SER A 39 13.39 9.90 24.62
CA SER A 39 13.28 11.24 25.21
C SER A 39 12.89 11.18 26.68
N LEU A 40 13.18 12.25 27.42
CA LEU A 40 12.66 12.39 28.77
C LEU A 40 11.14 12.50 28.71
N SER A 41 10.43 11.67 29.49
CA SER A 41 8.97 11.58 29.47
C SER A 41 8.27 12.95 29.33
N GLY A 42 7.51 13.10 28.23
CA GLY A 42 6.72 14.30 27.93
C GLY A 42 7.47 15.49 27.33
N HIS A 43 8.79 15.41 27.17
CA HIS A 43 9.58 16.46 26.53
C HIS A 43 9.45 16.37 25.01
N LYS A 44 9.53 17.54 24.37
CA LYS A 44 9.60 17.68 22.92
C LYS A 44 10.96 18.29 22.57
N SER A 45 11.66 17.69 21.63
CA SER A 45 12.98 18.14 21.18
C SER A 45 12.90 18.81 19.81
N ASN A 46 13.70 19.84 19.57
CA ASN A 46 13.93 20.41 18.23
C ASN A 46 15.19 19.80 17.56
N HIS A 47 15.81 18.81 18.23
CA HIS A 47 16.95 18.06 17.71
C HIS A 47 16.50 16.96 16.76
N LYS A 48 17.40 16.55 15.88
CA LYS A 48 17.10 15.68 14.74
C LYS A 48 17.98 14.44 14.75
N ILE A 49 17.56 13.45 13.96
CA ILE A 49 18.37 12.27 13.65
C ILE A 49 18.82 12.38 12.21
N ILE A 50 20.14 12.30 11.97
CA ILE A 50 20.73 12.44 10.64
C ILE A 50 21.55 11.18 10.36
N VAL A 51 21.26 10.50 9.25
CA VAL A 51 21.93 9.27 8.83
C VAL A 51 22.57 9.49 7.46
N ASN A 52 23.90 9.50 7.39
CA ASN A 52 24.66 9.75 6.16
C ASN A 52 25.44 8.52 5.72
N GLY A 53 25.03 7.89 4.61
CA GLY A 53 25.75 6.78 3.96
C GLY A 53 25.99 5.57 4.85
N ALA A 54 25.21 5.42 5.92
CA ALA A 54 25.35 4.37 6.91
C ALA A 54 24.23 3.34 6.79
N LYS A 55 24.55 2.08 7.08
CA LYS A 55 23.57 1.03 7.33
C LYS A 55 23.41 0.86 8.84
N THR A 56 22.19 1.01 9.36
CA THR A 56 21.97 1.01 10.82
C THR A 56 20.54 0.62 11.19
N THR A 57 20.36 0.06 12.38
CA THR A 57 19.06 -0.05 13.03
C THR A 57 18.91 1.08 14.06
N ILE A 58 17.76 1.74 14.12
CA ILE A 58 17.42 2.78 15.08
C ILE A 58 16.10 2.38 15.74
N THR A 59 16.09 2.24 17.06
CA THR A 59 14.86 2.06 17.84
C THR A 59 14.43 3.41 18.38
N LEU A 60 13.21 3.85 18.08
CA LEU A 60 12.59 5.00 18.73
C LEU A 60 11.71 4.49 19.87
N ASP A 61 12.04 4.87 21.10
CA ASP A 61 11.23 4.59 22.28
C ASP A 61 10.62 5.87 22.85
N SER A 62 9.32 6.05 22.60
CA SER A 62 8.53 7.18 23.12
C SER A 62 9.09 8.58 22.78
N VAL A 63 9.79 8.71 21.65
CA VAL A 63 10.46 9.92 21.16
C VAL A 63 9.47 10.94 20.63
N LYS A 64 9.70 12.22 20.95
CA LYS A 64 8.92 13.35 20.42
C LYS A 64 9.83 14.45 19.87
N ILE A 65 9.84 14.59 18.54
CA ILE A 65 10.57 15.66 17.86
C ILE A 65 9.54 16.65 17.31
N GLU A 66 9.74 17.93 17.59
CA GLU A 66 8.97 19.04 17.02
C GLU A 66 9.94 20.10 16.48
N THR A 67 10.11 20.14 15.16
CA THR A 67 11.02 21.09 14.53
C THR A 67 10.35 22.44 14.31
N THR A 68 11.13 23.51 14.32
CA THR A 68 10.65 24.90 14.23
C THR A 68 11.23 25.67 13.05
N ASP A 69 12.23 25.09 12.40
CA ASP A 69 12.97 25.61 11.25
C ASP A 69 12.49 25.02 9.92
N GLY A 70 11.40 24.24 9.94
CA GLY A 70 10.82 23.60 8.78
C GLY A 70 11.62 22.42 8.23
N LYS A 71 12.61 21.92 8.97
CA LYS A 71 13.48 20.82 8.55
C LYS A 71 13.06 19.49 9.14
N SER A 72 13.42 18.41 8.47
CA SER A 72 13.05 17.04 8.79
C SER A 72 13.42 16.65 10.21
N ALA A 73 12.60 15.82 10.85
CA ALA A 73 12.91 15.25 12.16
C ALA A 73 13.95 14.13 12.04
N ILE A 74 13.85 13.36 10.97
CA ILE A 74 14.82 12.34 10.57
C ILE A 74 15.23 12.62 9.12
N ASP A 75 16.53 12.64 8.85
CA ASP A 75 17.11 12.88 7.53
C ASP A 75 18.01 11.71 7.14
N ILE A 76 17.59 10.95 6.13
CA ILE A 76 18.25 9.74 5.64
C ILE A 76 18.84 10.06 4.26
N GLY A 77 20.18 10.09 4.18
CA GLY A 77 20.88 10.38 2.94
C GLY A 77 20.75 9.26 1.90
N ASP A 78 21.04 9.60 0.65
CA ASP A 78 20.81 8.72 -0.53
C ASP A 78 21.47 7.35 -0.48
N ASP A 79 22.61 7.23 0.21
CA ASP A 79 23.35 5.97 0.34
C ASP A 79 23.11 5.26 1.69
N ALA A 80 22.14 5.70 2.48
CA ALA A 80 21.83 5.12 3.78
C ALA A 80 20.77 4.01 3.70
N ASP A 81 20.87 3.04 4.60
CA ASP A 81 19.94 1.91 4.74
C ASP A 81 19.54 1.79 6.22
N VAL A 82 18.32 2.22 6.53
CA VAL A 82 17.85 2.39 7.90
C VAL A 82 16.71 1.44 8.21
N GLU A 83 16.87 0.64 9.26
CA GLU A 83 15.77 -0.07 9.91
C GLU A 83 15.33 0.74 11.13
N LEU A 84 14.12 1.28 11.08
CA LEU A 84 13.50 2.05 12.15
C LEU A 84 12.51 1.16 12.92
N ILE A 85 12.89 0.78 14.14
CA ILE A 85 12.04 0.00 15.05
C ILE A 85 11.27 0.96 15.95
N ILE A 86 9.95 0.88 15.97
CA ILE A 86 9.08 1.71 16.78
C ILE A 86 8.74 0.96 18.07
N SER A 87 8.95 1.61 19.20
CA SER A 87 8.57 1.16 20.54
C SER A 87 7.75 2.25 21.22
N GLY A 88 6.54 1.91 21.66
CA GLY A 88 5.60 2.86 22.25
C GLY A 88 5.17 3.97 21.27
N VAL A 89 4.73 5.10 21.83
CA VAL A 89 4.14 6.18 21.03
C VAL A 89 5.16 7.28 20.72
N ASN A 90 5.54 7.35 19.45
CA ASN A 90 6.51 8.28 18.90
C ASN A 90 5.82 9.36 18.05
N SER A 91 6.30 10.59 18.07
CA SER A 91 5.75 11.68 17.26
C SER A 91 6.82 12.57 16.63
N LEU A 92 6.74 12.76 15.31
CA LEU A 92 7.60 13.63 14.52
C LEU A 92 6.74 14.74 13.91
N THR A 93 6.91 15.97 14.37
CA THR A 93 6.18 17.12 13.85
C THR A 93 7.16 18.10 13.22
N VAL A 94 7.00 18.40 11.93
CA VAL A 94 7.83 19.37 11.23
C VAL A 94 7.04 20.65 11.04
N ASN A 95 7.40 21.69 11.80
CA ASN A 95 6.80 23.02 11.69
C ASN A 95 7.82 24.05 11.19
N ASN A 96 7.32 25.04 10.45
CA ASN A 96 8.08 26.24 10.12
C ASN A 96 7.44 27.45 10.83
N THR A 97 8.20 28.09 11.72
CA THR A 97 7.74 29.28 12.45
C THR A 97 7.61 30.51 11.56
N VAL A 98 8.20 30.48 10.37
CA VAL A 98 8.07 31.55 9.37
C VAL A 98 6.86 31.25 8.48
N THR A 99 5.80 32.05 8.66
CA THR A 99 4.56 31.93 7.89
C THR A 99 4.81 32.02 6.38
N GLY A 100 4.28 31.08 5.61
CA GLY A 100 4.38 31.06 4.15
C GLY A 100 5.65 30.38 3.61
N TYR A 101 6.50 29.82 4.48
CA TYR A 101 7.59 28.94 4.06
C TYR A 101 7.17 27.47 4.21
N GLY A 102 7.59 26.66 3.24
CA GLY A 102 7.39 25.22 3.24
C GLY A 102 8.06 24.50 4.39
N THR A 103 7.74 23.22 4.49
CA THR A 103 8.43 22.26 5.36
C THR A 103 9.02 21.16 4.50
N ASP A 104 10.18 20.68 4.91
CA ASP A 104 10.78 19.43 4.45
C ASP A 104 9.91 18.24 4.92
N ALA A 105 10.26 17.04 4.47
CA ALA A 105 9.58 15.81 4.87
C ALA A 105 9.74 15.52 6.36
N GLY A 106 8.81 14.74 6.94
CA GLY A 106 8.85 14.36 8.35
C GLY A 106 10.04 13.44 8.63
N ILE A 107 10.06 12.34 7.88
CA ILE A 107 11.22 11.49 7.66
C ILE A 107 11.63 11.70 6.20
N HIS A 108 12.75 12.40 6.01
CA HIS A 108 13.28 12.65 4.69
C HIS A 108 14.09 11.47 4.18
N ILE A 109 13.76 11.02 2.97
CA ILE A 109 14.52 10.04 2.21
C ILE A 109 14.25 10.24 0.72
N SER A 110 15.25 10.66 -0.06
CA SER A 110 15.14 10.84 -1.51
C SER A 110 15.77 9.69 -2.32
N GLY A 111 16.96 9.20 -1.96
CA GLY A 111 17.58 8.02 -2.61
C GLY A 111 17.80 6.78 -1.74
N GLY A 112 17.74 6.92 -0.40
CA GLY A 112 18.08 5.85 0.54
C GLY A 112 17.02 4.76 0.69
N SER A 113 17.25 3.85 1.65
CA SER A 113 16.29 2.81 2.05
C SER A 113 15.84 3.00 3.50
N LEU A 114 14.54 2.87 3.74
CA LEU A 114 13.92 2.90 5.06
C LEU A 114 12.97 1.72 5.21
N THR A 115 13.20 0.90 6.24
CA THR A 115 12.23 -0.10 6.72
C THR A 115 11.71 0.33 8.08
N ILE A 116 10.39 0.38 8.26
CA ILE A 116 9.75 0.70 9.55
C ILE A 116 9.05 -0.55 10.06
N SER A 117 9.33 -0.94 11.30
CA SER A 117 8.70 -2.09 11.96
C SER A 117 8.40 -1.77 13.42
N GLY A 118 7.59 -2.60 14.05
CA GLY A 118 7.36 -2.58 15.49
C GLY A 118 7.13 -4.01 15.99
N THR A 119 6.86 -4.13 17.28
CA THR A 119 6.60 -5.43 17.92
C THR A 119 5.13 -5.66 18.21
N ASP A 120 4.37 -4.59 18.41
CA ASP A 120 2.93 -4.62 18.69
C ASP A 120 2.24 -3.39 18.10
N ALA A 121 1.38 -3.58 17.10
CA ALA A 121 0.72 -2.46 16.42
C ALA A 121 -0.29 -1.70 17.30
N ASP A 122 -0.72 -2.28 18.43
CA ASP A 122 -1.61 -1.62 19.38
C ASP A 122 -0.87 -0.63 20.30
N ASP A 123 0.43 -0.84 20.53
CA ASP A 123 1.27 -0.05 21.43
C ASP A 123 2.32 0.80 20.67
N ASP A 124 2.86 0.27 19.57
CA ASP A 124 3.95 0.85 18.78
C ASP A 124 3.39 1.74 17.68
N THR A 125 3.32 3.04 17.97
CA THR A 125 2.73 4.04 17.08
C THR A 125 3.76 5.08 16.67
N LEU A 126 3.84 5.36 15.37
CA LEU A 126 4.58 6.48 14.81
C LEU A 126 3.61 7.50 14.20
N VAL A 127 3.54 8.69 14.78
CA VAL A 127 2.74 9.80 14.24
C VAL A 127 3.66 10.82 13.59
N ILE A 128 3.40 11.15 12.33
CA ILE A 128 4.19 12.11 11.56
C ILE A 128 3.25 13.18 11.04
N ASN A 129 3.58 14.43 11.34
CA ASN A 129 2.82 15.59 10.86
C ASN A 129 3.78 16.55 10.17
N THR A 130 3.58 16.77 8.88
CA THR A 130 4.33 17.78 8.13
C THR A 130 3.45 18.96 7.76
N GLY A 131 4.11 20.08 7.45
CA GLY A 131 3.47 21.27 6.94
C GLY A 131 3.12 21.15 5.46
N LEU A 132 3.45 22.19 4.69
CA LEU A 132 2.89 22.39 3.36
C LEU A 132 3.40 21.40 2.31
N ASN A 133 4.72 21.19 2.20
CA ASN A 133 5.32 20.73 0.93
C ASN A 133 6.09 19.41 0.98
N GLY A 134 6.56 18.98 2.14
CA GLY A 134 7.31 17.73 2.30
C GLY A 134 6.40 16.56 2.68
N ALA A 135 6.70 15.38 2.14
CA ALA A 135 5.96 14.16 2.46
C ALA A 135 6.05 13.85 3.96
N ALA A 136 5.07 13.16 4.54
CA ALA A 136 5.24 12.72 5.93
C ALA A 136 6.44 11.74 6.01
N ILE A 137 6.50 10.79 5.07
CA ILE A 137 7.64 9.89 4.85
C ILE A 137 8.01 9.94 3.37
N GLY A 138 9.25 10.32 3.05
CA GLY A 138 9.76 10.33 1.69
C GLY A 138 10.47 11.64 1.34
N SER A 139 10.25 12.19 0.15
CA SER A 139 11.06 13.31 -0.34
C SER A 139 10.53 14.69 0.06
N ASN A 140 11.43 15.68 0.00
CA ASN A 140 11.07 17.08 0.18
C ASN A 140 10.30 17.61 -1.04
N GLY A 141 9.50 18.65 -0.82
CA GLY A 141 8.82 19.34 -1.91
C GLY A 141 8.92 20.84 -1.82
N VAL A 142 8.34 21.50 -2.82
CA VAL A 142 8.30 22.96 -2.93
C VAL A 142 6.88 23.48 -3.01
N ASP A 143 6.68 24.75 -2.66
CA ASP A 143 5.34 25.37 -2.68
C ASP A 143 4.92 25.63 -4.12
N PRO A 144 3.83 25.00 -4.61
CA PRO A 144 3.40 25.13 -6.00
C PRO A 144 2.90 26.53 -6.38
N ASN A 145 2.61 27.39 -5.39
CA ASN A 145 2.15 28.75 -5.60
C ASN A 145 3.28 29.79 -5.53
N PHE A 146 4.41 29.46 -4.90
CA PHE A 146 5.49 30.40 -4.62
C PHE A 146 6.77 30.09 -5.39
N ASP A 147 7.05 28.82 -5.63
CA ASP A 147 8.25 28.36 -6.31
C ASP A 147 7.88 27.72 -7.66
N LYS A 148 8.63 28.06 -8.72
CA LYS A 148 8.47 27.47 -10.06
C LYS A 148 9.52 26.40 -10.34
N THR A 149 10.33 26.05 -9.34
CA THR A 149 11.23 24.91 -9.40
C THR A 149 10.45 23.62 -9.11
N TRP A 150 11.04 22.49 -9.51
CA TRP A 150 10.53 21.17 -9.14
C TRP A 150 11.05 20.82 -7.75
N GLY A 151 10.26 20.03 -7.01
CA GLY A 151 10.64 19.45 -5.73
C GLY A 151 11.75 18.41 -5.87
N GLU A 152 12.14 17.82 -4.76
CA GLU A 152 13.13 16.75 -4.74
C GLU A 152 12.45 15.42 -5.03
N ASP A 153 12.82 14.75 -6.11
CA ASP A 153 12.20 13.48 -6.49
C ASP A 153 12.45 12.39 -5.44
N PHE A 154 11.44 11.56 -5.20
CA PHE A 154 11.59 10.32 -4.43
C PHE A 154 12.05 9.20 -5.37
N THR A 155 13.26 8.70 -5.15
CA THR A 155 13.91 7.61 -5.91
C THR A 155 14.28 6.40 -5.03
N GLY A 156 14.14 6.54 -3.71
CA GLY A 156 14.54 5.55 -2.72
C GLY A 156 13.54 4.40 -2.52
N THR A 157 13.63 3.75 -1.37
CA THR A 157 12.72 2.65 -1.00
C THR A 157 12.17 2.87 0.40
N ILE A 158 10.85 2.71 0.53
CA ILE A 158 10.16 2.70 1.82
C ILE A 158 9.46 1.35 1.99
N VAL A 159 9.74 0.67 3.09
CA VAL A 159 9.06 -0.55 3.51
C VAL A 159 8.39 -0.32 4.85
N ILE A 160 7.07 -0.45 4.91
CA ILE A 160 6.36 -0.58 6.19
C ILE A 160 6.13 -2.07 6.43
N ASP A 161 6.78 -2.60 7.45
CA ASP A 161 6.65 -4.01 7.84
C ASP A 161 5.53 -4.19 8.89
N SER A 162 5.62 -5.22 9.72
CA SER A 162 4.56 -5.56 10.67
C SER A 162 4.75 -4.94 12.06
N GLY A 163 3.73 -5.08 12.91
CA GLY A 163 3.81 -4.73 14.32
C GLY A 163 3.85 -3.23 14.63
N VAL A 164 3.48 -2.36 13.68
CA VAL A 164 3.50 -0.91 13.86
C VAL A 164 2.23 -0.26 13.33
N THR A 165 1.79 0.82 14.00
CA THR A 165 0.82 1.77 13.46
C THR A 165 1.52 3.06 13.01
N VAL A 166 1.49 3.36 11.72
CA VAL A 166 2.06 4.56 11.11
C VAL A 166 0.94 5.53 10.72
N ASN A 167 0.94 6.72 11.31
CA ASN A 167 0.02 7.80 10.95
C ASN A 167 0.82 8.91 10.24
N ALA A 168 0.70 8.99 8.93
CA ALA A 168 1.44 9.89 8.06
C ALA A 168 0.55 11.02 7.52
N ASN A 169 0.67 12.21 8.11
CA ASN A 169 -0.18 13.35 7.78
C ASN A 169 0.62 14.46 7.08
N SER A 170 0.11 14.93 5.95
CA SER A 170 0.74 15.93 5.09
C SER A 170 -0.31 16.84 4.45
N LYS A 171 0.13 17.90 3.76
CA LYS A 171 -0.78 18.82 3.06
C LYS A 171 -0.73 18.71 1.54
N TYR A 172 0.28 19.29 0.89
CA TYR A 172 0.45 19.29 -0.56
C TYR A 172 1.39 18.19 -1.06
N ALA A 173 1.98 17.43 -0.14
CA ALA A 173 2.80 16.26 -0.41
C ALA A 173 2.07 14.99 -0.04
N SER A 174 2.57 13.85 -0.52
CA SER A 174 2.02 12.56 -0.14
C SER A 174 2.17 12.30 1.37
N GLY A 175 1.31 11.45 1.92
CA GLY A 175 1.56 10.90 3.26
C GLY A 175 2.84 10.07 3.23
N ILE A 176 2.92 9.13 2.28
CA ILE A 176 4.11 8.32 2.01
C ILE A 176 4.46 8.40 0.53
N GLY A 177 5.67 8.84 0.19
CA GLY A 177 6.17 8.95 -1.18
C GLY A 177 6.81 10.30 -1.49
N SER A 178 6.41 10.99 -2.57
CA SER A 178 7.09 12.24 -2.96
C SER A 178 6.49 13.52 -2.35
N GLY A 179 7.34 14.53 -2.22
CA GLY A 179 6.97 15.90 -1.91
C GLY A 179 6.10 16.58 -2.98
N SER A 180 5.58 17.76 -2.67
CA SER A 180 4.88 18.61 -3.65
C SER A 180 5.81 18.99 -4.82
N MET A 181 5.29 18.92 -6.04
CA MET A 181 6.01 19.12 -7.30
C MET A 181 7.25 18.22 -7.49
N ALA A 182 7.27 17.06 -6.85
CA ALA A 182 8.33 16.07 -6.99
C ALA A 182 7.78 14.77 -7.56
N ASP A 183 8.54 14.12 -8.44
CA ASP A 183 8.18 12.83 -8.98
C ASP A 183 8.49 11.71 -7.97
N MET A 184 7.72 10.63 -8.04
CA MET A 184 7.94 9.39 -7.30
C MET A 184 8.39 8.32 -8.30
N SER A 185 9.68 8.02 -8.34
CA SER A 185 10.26 6.90 -9.11
C SER A 185 10.81 5.77 -8.23
N GLY A 186 10.86 6.00 -6.91
CA GLY A 186 11.19 4.99 -5.91
C GLY A 186 10.03 4.05 -5.59
N GLU A 187 10.30 3.10 -4.70
CA GLU A 187 9.42 1.98 -4.39
C GLU A 187 8.79 2.12 -3.00
N ILE A 188 7.50 1.82 -2.88
CA ILE A 188 6.80 1.75 -1.59
C ILE A 188 6.20 0.37 -1.41
N THR A 189 6.56 -0.31 -0.32
CA THR A 189 6.01 -1.62 0.04
C THR A 189 5.38 -1.59 1.43
N VAL A 190 4.14 -2.09 1.55
CA VAL A 190 3.49 -2.34 2.84
C VAL A 190 3.31 -3.85 3.01
N ASN A 191 4.07 -4.46 3.92
CA ASN A 191 3.96 -5.89 4.23
C ASN A 191 2.90 -6.19 5.28
N GLY A 192 2.65 -5.26 6.20
CA GLY A 192 1.74 -5.44 7.32
C GLY A 192 1.55 -4.17 8.14
N GLY A 193 1.15 -4.34 9.41
CA GLY A 193 0.87 -3.23 10.31
C GLY A 193 -0.40 -2.46 9.96
N THR A 194 -0.53 -1.26 10.54
CA THR A 194 -1.60 -0.30 10.22
C THR A 194 -0.99 0.96 9.65
N VAL A 195 -1.33 1.32 8.41
CA VAL A 195 -0.87 2.54 7.75
C VAL A 195 -2.07 3.46 7.55
N ASN A 196 -2.05 4.63 8.18
CA ASN A 196 -3.05 5.66 8.01
C ASN A 196 -2.38 6.89 7.38
N THR A 197 -2.76 7.24 6.16
CA THR A 197 -2.26 8.47 5.52
C THR A 197 -3.41 9.46 5.35
N ASN A 198 -3.13 10.73 5.65
CA ASN A 198 -4.07 11.82 5.38
C ASN A 198 -3.31 12.96 4.70
N SER A 199 -3.64 13.21 3.45
CA SER A 199 -3.12 14.31 2.64
C SER A 199 -4.26 15.25 2.25
N GLU A 200 -3.98 16.55 2.10
CA GLU A 200 -5.00 17.47 1.59
C GLU A 200 -5.09 17.43 0.07
N TRP A 201 -3.99 17.70 -0.64
CA TRP A 201 -3.98 17.90 -2.11
C TRP A 201 -3.10 16.92 -2.88
N ALA A 202 -2.53 15.92 -2.20
CA ALA A 202 -1.67 14.91 -2.80
C ALA A 202 -2.23 13.52 -2.53
N SER A 203 -1.59 12.50 -3.09
CA SER A 203 -1.97 11.12 -2.77
C SER A 203 -1.76 10.80 -1.28
N GLY A 204 -2.54 9.88 -0.73
CA GLY A 204 -2.24 9.32 0.58
C GLY A 204 -0.91 8.56 0.54
N ILE A 205 -0.81 7.63 -0.40
CA ILE A 205 0.43 6.89 -0.74
C ILE A 205 0.71 7.08 -2.22
N GLY A 206 1.89 7.63 -2.54
CA GLY A 206 2.37 7.80 -3.91
C GLY A 206 3.00 9.17 -4.17
N SER A 207 2.55 9.89 -5.21
CA SER A 207 3.15 11.20 -5.55
C SER A 207 2.46 12.41 -4.92
N GLY A 208 3.23 13.48 -4.71
CA GLY A 208 2.75 14.81 -4.33
C GLY A 208 1.98 15.52 -5.46
N VAL A 209 1.44 16.71 -5.16
CA VAL A 209 0.77 17.56 -6.16
C VAL A 209 1.66 17.75 -7.39
N ARG A 210 1.13 17.54 -8.60
CA ARG A 210 1.83 17.62 -9.90
C ARG A 210 3.03 16.69 -10.06
N GLY A 211 3.29 15.83 -9.08
CA GLY A 211 4.31 14.80 -9.16
C GLY A 211 3.81 13.62 -9.97
N LYS A 212 4.65 13.08 -10.86
CA LYS A 212 4.39 11.84 -11.56
C LYS A 212 4.75 10.66 -10.67
N MET A 213 3.88 9.66 -10.61
CA MET A 213 4.21 8.37 -10.02
C MET A 213 4.70 7.44 -11.13
N SER A 214 5.95 7.05 -11.11
CA SER A 214 6.61 6.14 -12.06
C SER A 214 7.28 4.93 -11.41
N GLY A 215 7.50 4.97 -10.08
CA GLY A 215 7.86 3.79 -9.30
C GLY A 215 6.62 3.09 -8.76
N ASP A 216 6.80 1.90 -8.18
CA ASP A 216 5.67 1.03 -7.86
C ASP A 216 5.23 1.13 -6.39
N ILE A 217 3.96 0.84 -6.17
CA ILE A 217 3.37 0.65 -4.84
C ILE A 217 2.91 -0.79 -4.72
N THR A 218 3.42 -1.52 -3.72
CA THR A 218 3.01 -2.89 -3.42
C THR A 218 2.43 -3.00 -2.01
N VAL A 219 1.22 -3.54 -1.88
CA VAL A 219 0.61 -3.87 -0.58
C VAL A 219 0.43 -5.38 -0.49
N ASN A 220 1.15 -6.02 0.43
CA ASN A 220 1.11 -7.46 0.66
C ASN A 220 0.11 -7.87 1.75
N GLY A 221 -0.20 -6.96 2.68
CA GLY A 221 -1.10 -7.22 3.81
C GLY A 221 -1.20 -6.03 4.76
N GLY A 222 -1.79 -6.25 5.94
CA GLY A 222 -2.05 -5.22 6.94
C GLY A 222 -3.33 -4.42 6.68
N THR A 223 -3.49 -3.33 7.42
CA THR A 223 -4.59 -2.37 7.27
C THR A 223 -4.03 -1.08 6.66
N VAL A 224 -4.55 -0.64 5.52
CA VAL A 224 -4.12 0.60 4.86
C VAL A 224 -5.33 1.51 4.68
N ASN A 225 -5.32 2.65 5.35
CA ASN A 225 -6.30 3.72 5.20
C ASN A 225 -5.63 4.92 4.53
N ALA A 226 -5.73 5.01 3.21
CA ALA A 226 -5.11 6.04 2.40
C ALA A 226 -6.13 7.08 1.94
N ASN A 227 -6.15 8.24 2.62
CA ASN A 227 -7.16 9.28 2.39
C ASN A 227 -6.54 10.56 1.81
N CYS A 228 -7.20 11.11 0.79
CA CYS A 228 -7.01 12.47 0.30
C CYS A 228 -8.29 13.29 0.48
N VAL A 229 -8.16 14.55 0.94
CA VAL A 229 -9.28 15.48 1.18
C VAL A 229 -9.77 16.16 -0.12
N TYR A 230 -8.89 16.38 -1.10
CA TYR A 230 -9.24 17.07 -2.34
C TYR A 230 -9.01 16.16 -3.55
N ASP A 231 -8.46 16.71 -4.62
CA ASP A 231 -8.62 16.18 -5.97
C ASP A 231 -7.52 15.16 -6.35
N SER A 232 -6.94 14.46 -5.38
CA SER A 232 -5.90 13.43 -5.62
C SER A 232 -6.39 12.04 -5.33
N SER A 233 -5.58 11.04 -5.66
CA SER A 233 -5.90 9.66 -5.34
C SER A 233 -5.74 9.34 -3.85
N GLY A 234 -6.40 8.30 -3.35
CA GLY A 234 -6.01 7.69 -2.07
C GLY A 234 -4.65 7.01 -2.20
N ILE A 235 -4.53 6.08 -3.15
CA ILE A 235 -3.28 5.40 -3.52
C ILE A 235 -2.99 5.67 -5.01
N GLY A 236 -1.83 6.24 -5.30
CA GLY A 236 -1.34 6.50 -6.65
C GLY A 236 -0.81 7.91 -6.85
N SER A 237 -1.32 8.68 -7.82
CA SER A 237 -0.78 10.02 -8.10
C SER A 237 -1.53 11.17 -7.42
N GLY A 238 -0.81 12.27 -7.17
CA GLY A 238 -1.38 13.54 -6.70
C GLY A 238 -2.21 14.27 -7.78
N TYR A 239 -2.82 15.40 -7.40
CA TYR A 239 -3.57 16.26 -8.32
C TYR A 239 -2.69 16.76 -9.47
N HIS A 240 -3.17 16.64 -10.72
CA HIS A 240 -2.37 16.83 -11.95
C HIS A 240 -1.13 15.92 -12.08
N GLY A 241 -1.01 14.90 -11.24
CA GLY A 241 0.04 13.89 -11.31
C GLY A 241 -0.36 12.76 -12.25
N GLU A 242 0.54 12.33 -13.11
CA GLU A 242 0.34 11.13 -13.93
C GLU A 242 0.70 9.87 -13.12
N MET A 243 0.01 8.76 -13.36
CA MET A 243 0.36 7.44 -12.84
C MET A 243 0.90 6.56 -13.98
N ASN A 244 2.21 6.37 -14.00
CA ASN A 244 2.97 5.56 -14.94
C ASN A 244 3.58 4.30 -14.31
N GLY A 245 3.77 4.30 -12.98
CA GLY A 245 4.16 3.12 -12.21
C GLY A 245 2.97 2.24 -11.84
N ASP A 246 3.23 1.05 -11.33
CA ASP A 246 2.21 0.05 -11.04
C ASP A 246 1.75 0.11 -9.57
N ILE A 247 0.48 -0.22 -9.34
CA ILE A 247 -0.07 -0.48 -8.00
C ILE A 247 -0.45 -1.96 -7.94
N THR A 248 0.16 -2.70 -7.01
CA THR A 248 -0.15 -4.11 -6.78
C THR A 248 -0.66 -4.34 -5.36
N ILE A 249 -1.89 -4.85 -5.22
CA ILE A 249 -2.49 -5.24 -3.95
C ILE A 249 -2.61 -6.77 -3.92
N ASN A 250 -1.82 -7.42 -3.07
CA ASN A 250 -1.83 -8.87 -2.89
C ASN A 250 -2.76 -9.34 -1.77
N GLY A 251 -3.07 -8.47 -0.80
CA GLY A 251 -3.91 -8.76 0.35
C GLY A 251 -4.03 -7.57 1.30
N GLY A 252 -4.72 -7.78 2.43
CA GLY A 252 -4.95 -6.76 3.47
C GLY A 252 -6.36 -6.16 3.45
N ASP A 253 -6.61 -5.29 4.42
CA ASP A 253 -7.80 -4.44 4.54
C ASP A 253 -7.46 -3.04 4.06
N ILE A 254 -7.83 -2.73 2.81
CA ILE A 254 -7.41 -1.51 2.12
C ILE A 254 -8.61 -0.60 1.96
N THR A 255 -8.48 0.63 2.43
CA THR A 255 -9.43 1.72 2.22
C THR A 255 -8.67 2.87 1.58
N ALA A 256 -8.93 3.12 0.30
CA ALA A 256 -8.30 4.18 -0.48
C ALA A 256 -9.37 5.17 -0.94
N LYS A 257 -9.28 6.41 -0.48
CA LYS A 257 -10.34 7.41 -0.66
C LYS A 257 -9.80 8.73 -1.19
N SER A 258 -10.50 9.23 -2.20
CA SER A 258 -10.49 10.63 -2.60
C SER A 258 -11.82 11.23 -2.17
N GLU A 259 -11.80 12.24 -1.30
CA GLU A 259 -13.04 12.92 -0.90
C GLU A 259 -13.64 13.76 -2.05
N HIS A 260 -12.85 14.06 -3.09
CA HIS A 260 -13.31 14.83 -4.25
C HIS A 260 -13.16 14.08 -5.59
N TYR A 261 -12.38 14.62 -6.53
CA TYR A 261 -12.40 14.26 -7.95
C TYR A 261 -11.28 13.28 -8.37
N GLY A 262 -10.33 12.98 -7.49
CA GLY A 262 -9.33 11.94 -7.75
C GLY A 262 -9.93 10.54 -7.64
N ALA A 263 -9.21 9.53 -8.14
CA ALA A 263 -9.64 8.14 -7.95
C ALA A 263 -9.44 7.66 -6.50
N GLY A 264 -10.15 6.61 -6.07
CA GLY A 264 -9.77 5.93 -4.83
C GLY A 264 -8.38 5.31 -4.96
N ILE A 265 -8.20 4.47 -5.98
CA ILE A 265 -6.92 3.87 -6.39
C ILE A 265 -6.65 4.23 -7.85
N GLY A 266 -5.52 4.85 -8.13
CA GLY A 266 -5.08 5.21 -9.48
C GLY A 266 -4.57 6.64 -9.55
N CYS A 267 -5.01 7.45 -10.52
CA CYS A 267 -4.51 8.82 -10.65
C CYS A 267 -5.41 9.87 -9.97
N GLY A 268 -4.79 10.97 -9.54
CA GLY A 268 -5.51 12.19 -9.15
C GLY A 268 -6.29 12.81 -10.32
N ALA A 269 -7.13 13.80 -10.04
CA ALA A 269 -7.85 14.51 -11.07
C ALA A 269 -6.88 15.16 -12.06
N SER A 270 -7.26 15.18 -13.34
CA SER A 270 -6.43 15.70 -14.43
C SER A 270 -5.05 15.04 -14.56
N GLY A 271 -4.97 13.73 -14.32
CA GLY A 271 -3.79 12.89 -14.55
C GLY A 271 -4.06 11.78 -15.56
N ASP A 272 -3.09 11.47 -16.42
CA ASP A 272 -3.13 10.27 -17.26
C ASP A 272 -2.74 9.05 -16.40
N MET A 273 -3.32 7.88 -16.69
CA MET A 273 -2.92 6.60 -16.11
C MET A 273 -2.39 5.69 -17.23
N SER A 274 -1.09 5.42 -17.22
CA SER A 274 -0.44 4.46 -18.11
C SER A 274 0.12 3.23 -17.38
N GLY A 275 0.29 3.33 -16.06
CA GLY A 275 0.64 2.20 -15.20
C GLY A 275 -0.53 1.24 -14.97
N THR A 276 -0.23 0.10 -14.35
CA THR A 276 -1.19 -0.99 -14.11
C THR A 276 -1.67 -0.98 -12.67
N ILE A 277 -2.98 -1.16 -12.47
CA ILE A 277 -3.53 -1.51 -11.16
C ILE A 277 -3.83 -3.01 -11.16
N THR A 278 -3.20 -3.75 -10.25
CA THR A 278 -3.41 -5.19 -10.08
C THR A 278 -3.91 -5.50 -8.67
N ILE A 279 -5.09 -6.11 -8.54
CA ILE A 279 -5.65 -6.58 -7.26
C ILE A 279 -5.71 -8.11 -7.30
N ASN A 280 -4.84 -8.76 -6.55
CA ASN A 280 -4.76 -10.21 -6.44
C ASN A 280 -5.58 -10.78 -5.27
N GLY A 281 -5.88 -9.97 -4.27
CA GLY A 281 -6.62 -10.40 -3.07
C GLY A 281 -6.84 -9.26 -2.06
N GLY A 282 -7.41 -9.61 -0.91
CA GLY A 282 -7.74 -8.66 0.16
C GLY A 282 -9.19 -8.16 0.13
N ASN A 283 -9.50 -7.28 1.08
CA ASN A 283 -10.73 -6.51 1.15
C ASN A 283 -10.41 -5.07 0.79
N VAL A 284 -10.75 -4.66 -0.43
CA VAL A 284 -10.36 -3.37 -1.01
C VAL A 284 -11.59 -2.49 -1.14
N ILE A 285 -11.56 -1.33 -0.51
CA ILE A 285 -12.57 -0.28 -0.63
C ILE A 285 -11.88 0.90 -1.30
N ALA A 286 -12.30 1.22 -2.53
CA ALA A 286 -11.75 2.30 -3.34
C ALA A 286 -12.87 3.28 -3.69
N GLU A 287 -12.79 4.51 -3.18
CA GLU A 287 -13.88 5.48 -3.26
C GLU A 287 -13.43 6.82 -3.84
N SER A 288 -14.27 7.37 -4.72
CA SER A 288 -14.22 8.76 -5.17
C SER A 288 -15.48 9.49 -4.70
N GLY A 289 -15.28 10.63 -4.05
CA GLY A 289 -16.35 11.46 -3.50
C GLY A 289 -17.13 12.26 -4.54
N TYR A 290 -16.63 12.35 -5.78
CA TYR A 290 -17.35 12.94 -6.92
C TYR A 290 -17.15 12.10 -8.18
N ASP A 291 -16.55 12.70 -9.21
CA ASP A 291 -16.63 12.28 -10.61
C ASP A 291 -15.41 11.45 -11.08
N GLY A 292 -14.42 11.25 -10.20
CA GLY A 292 -13.34 10.28 -10.41
C GLY A 292 -13.83 8.85 -10.23
N ALA A 293 -13.09 7.86 -10.75
CA ALA A 293 -13.41 6.46 -10.56
C ALA A 293 -13.09 5.97 -9.15
N GLY A 294 -13.74 4.90 -8.69
CA GLY A 294 -13.26 4.19 -7.50
C GLY A 294 -11.85 3.62 -7.74
N ILE A 295 -11.69 2.89 -8.85
CA ILE A 295 -10.41 2.34 -9.33
C ILE A 295 -10.18 2.78 -10.78
N GLY A 296 -9.06 3.47 -11.05
CA GLY A 296 -8.68 3.94 -12.38
C GLY A 296 -8.34 5.43 -12.39
N THR A 297 -8.96 6.23 -13.25
CA THR A 297 -8.60 7.66 -13.35
C THR A 297 -9.49 8.58 -12.54
N GLY A 298 -8.93 9.71 -12.10
CA GLY A 298 -9.70 10.85 -11.62
C GLY A 298 -10.50 11.54 -12.73
N ASP A 299 -11.19 12.62 -12.36
CA ASP A 299 -11.96 13.47 -13.27
C ASP A 299 -11.04 14.32 -14.17
N ALA A 300 -11.37 14.37 -15.46
CA ALA A 300 -10.71 15.13 -16.51
C ALA A 300 -11.32 16.52 -16.76
N ASN A 301 -12.47 16.85 -16.18
CA ASN A 301 -13.24 18.07 -16.48
C ASN A 301 -12.55 19.39 -16.08
N PHE A 302 -11.39 19.34 -15.44
CA PHE A 302 -10.59 20.50 -15.04
C PHE A 302 -9.54 20.91 -16.09
N GLY A 303 -9.31 20.11 -17.13
CA GLY A 303 -8.26 20.32 -18.12
C GLY A 303 -8.74 20.79 -19.50
N GLU A 304 -7.81 21.37 -20.28
CA GLU A 304 -8.02 21.70 -21.70
C GLU A 304 -7.75 20.52 -22.65
N LYS A 305 -7.26 19.38 -22.13
CA LYS A 305 -6.90 18.15 -22.85
C LYS A 305 -7.75 16.98 -22.32
N ILE A 306 -8.00 16.00 -23.18
CA ILE A 306 -8.55 14.70 -22.81
C ILE A 306 -7.47 13.88 -22.08
N TYR A 307 -7.83 13.32 -20.91
CA TYR A 307 -6.99 12.41 -20.15
C TYR A 307 -7.33 10.95 -20.46
N ASP A 308 -6.38 10.04 -20.28
CA ASP A 308 -6.50 8.66 -20.73
C ASP A 308 -6.10 7.65 -19.64
N MET A 309 -6.96 6.64 -19.47
CA MET A 309 -6.62 5.37 -18.86
C MET A 309 -6.06 4.44 -19.96
N SER A 310 -4.78 4.61 -20.28
CA SER A 310 -4.04 3.74 -21.23
C SER A 310 -3.42 2.51 -20.59
N GLY A 311 -3.24 2.57 -19.27
CA GLY A 311 -2.81 1.46 -18.44
C GLY A 311 -3.92 0.44 -18.21
N GLN A 312 -3.58 -0.63 -17.51
CA GLN A 312 -4.47 -1.78 -17.34
C GLN A 312 -5.07 -1.81 -15.93
N ILE A 313 -6.29 -2.30 -15.80
CA ILE A 313 -6.87 -2.66 -14.50
C ILE A 313 -7.12 -4.16 -14.47
N ASN A 314 -6.42 -4.88 -13.60
CA ASN A 314 -6.50 -6.32 -13.45
C ASN A 314 -7.01 -6.68 -12.05
N ILE A 315 -8.23 -7.18 -11.96
CA ILE A 315 -8.79 -7.70 -10.71
C ILE A 315 -8.80 -9.23 -10.82
N ASN A 316 -7.83 -9.84 -10.14
CA ASN A 316 -7.59 -11.26 -10.16
C ASN A 316 -8.31 -11.97 -9.00
N GLY A 317 -8.50 -11.31 -7.86
CA GLY A 317 -9.17 -11.87 -6.69
C GLY A 317 -9.53 -10.83 -5.63
N GLY A 318 -10.08 -11.29 -4.51
CA GLY A 318 -10.47 -10.45 -3.37
C GLY A 318 -11.93 -10.00 -3.39
N ILE A 319 -12.28 -9.25 -2.35
CA ILE A 319 -13.56 -8.55 -2.21
C ILE A 319 -13.28 -7.07 -2.48
N VAL A 320 -13.80 -6.55 -3.58
CA VAL A 320 -13.54 -5.19 -4.03
C VAL A 320 -14.82 -4.37 -3.99
N THR A 321 -14.81 -3.26 -3.29
CA THR A 321 -15.84 -2.23 -3.33
C THR A 321 -15.28 -1.02 -4.05
N ALA A 322 -15.84 -0.66 -5.20
CA ALA A 322 -15.38 0.46 -6.02
C ALA A 322 -16.53 1.43 -6.31
N THR A 323 -16.43 2.66 -5.81
CA THR A 323 -17.56 3.61 -5.85
C THR A 323 -17.14 4.98 -6.37
N SER A 324 -18.09 5.62 -7.05
CA SER A 324 -18.06 7.05 -7.38
C SER A 324 -19.40 7.66 -6.97
N ALA A 325 -19.36 8.67 -6.10
CA ALA A 325 -20.56 9.19 -5.44
C ALA A 325 -21.62 9.77 -6.39
N ASN A 326 -21.22 10.28 -7.56
CA ASN A 326 -22.13 10.87 -8.54
C ASN A 326 -22.65 9.86 -9.58
N GLY A 327 -22.56 8.54 -9.31
CA GLY A 327 -23.05 7.49 -10.21
C GLY A 327 -22.25 7.45 -11.52
N GLN A 328 -20.92 7.62 -11.43
CA GLN A 328 -20.01 7.51 -12.58
C GLN A 328 -19.44 6.11 -12.71
N VAL A 329 -18.19 6.01 -13.12
CA VAL A 329 -17.49 4.75 -13.27
C VAL A 329 -16.97 4.31 -11.90
N GLY A 330 -17.32 3.11 -11.46
CA GLY A 330 -16.69 2.51 -10.29
C GLY A 330 -15.29 2.01 -10.60
N ILE A 331 -15.12 1.34 -11.76
CA ILE A 331 -13.85 0.78 -12.22
C ILE A 331 -13.62 1.18 -13.68
N GLY A 332 -12.55 1.94 -13.94
CA GLY A 332 -12.18 2.40 -15.28
C GLY A 332 -11.86 3.90 -15.33
N ALA A 333 -12.25 4.57 -16.42
CA ALA A 333 -11.93 5.98 -16.60
C ALA A 333 -13.00 6.89 -15.97
N GLY A 334 -12.56 7.78 -15.08
CA GLY A 334 -13.39 8.84 -14.49
C GLY A 334 -13.97 9.80 -15.54
N SER A 335 -14.82 10.72 -15.08
CA SER A 335 -15.54 11.65 -15.96
C SER A 335 -14.62 12.38 -16.95
N GLY A 336 -15.02 12.45 -18.21
CA GLY A 336 -14.29 13.18 -19.26
C GLY A 336 -12.98 12.53 -19.72
N SER A 337 -12.51 11.48 -19.04
CA SER A 337 -11.39 10.67 -19.48
C SER A 337 -11.85 9.64 -20.52
N ILE A 338 -10.90 9.24 -21.36
CA ILE A 338 -11.05 8.08 -22.25
C ILE A 338 -10.42 6.85 -21.60
N ALA A 339 -10.82 5.67 -22.07
CA ALA A 339 -10.18 4.41 -21.70
C ALA A 339 -9.64 3.73 -22.96
N SER A 340 -8.32 3.83 -23.17
CA SER A 340 -7.63 3.07 -24.22
C SER A 340 -7.02 1.75 -23.73
N GLY A 341 -6.82 1.61 -22.42
CA GLY A 341 -6.38 0.39 -21.76
C GLY A 341 -7.54 -0.55 -21.40
N ASP A 342 -7.21 -1.82 -21.15
CA ASP A 342 -8.20 -2.85 -20.88
C ASP A 342 -8.49 -2.99 -19.38
N ILE A 343 -9.69 -3.48 -19.09
CA ILE A 343 -10.13 -3.84 -17.75
C ILE A 343 -10.37 -5.35 -17.74
N THR A 344 -9.67 -6.08 -16.88
CA THR A 344 -9.78 -7.53 -16.77
C THR A 344 -10.26 -7.93 -15.37
N ILE A 345 -11.37 -8.67 -15.31
CA ILE A 345 -11.97 -9.17 -14.08
C ILE A 345 -12.05 -10.69 -14.14
N HIS A 346 -11.32 -11.37 -13.25
CA HIS A 346 -11.24 -12.82 -13.23
C HIS A 346 -12.42 -13.47 -12.49
N GLY A 347 -12.67 -14.75 -12.80
CA GLY A 347 -13.88 -15.45 -12.38
C GLY A 347 -14.02 -15.75 -10.89
N ASP A 348 -13.04 -15.42 -10.06
CA ASP A 348 -13.08 -15.65 -8.60
C ASP A 348 -13.18 -14.34 -7.80
N THR A 349 -13.46 -13.21 -8.46
CA THR A 349 -13.60 -11.90 -7.81
C THR A 349 -15.01 -11.65 -7.31
N VAL A 350 -15.14 -10.98 -6.17
CA VAL A 350 -16.40 -10.39 -5.72
C VAL A 350 -16.28 -8.87 -5.77
N ILE A 351 -17.10 -8.22 -6.58
CA ILE A 351 -17.09 -6.78 -6.79
C ILE A 351 -18.44 -6.20 -6.35
N THR A 352 -18.39 -5.16 -5.53
CA THR A 352 -19.52 -4.28 -5.22
C THR A 352 -19.22 -2.91 -5.81
N LEU A 353 -20.09 -2.45 -6.70
CA LEU A 353 -20.08 -1.10 -7.24
C LEU A 353 -21.10 -0.27 -6.46
N GLY A 354 -20.87 1.04 -6.37
CA GLY A 354 -21.88 1.94 -5.83
C GLY A 354 -23.13 2.01 -6.72
N ASP A 355 -24.17 2.65 -6.20
CA ASP A 355 -25.43 2.81 -6.93
C ASP A 355 -25.17 3.57 -8.25
N ASP A 356 -25.74 3.06 -9.34
CA ASP A 356 -25.55 3.57 -10.70
C ASP A 356 -24.09 3.62 -11.19
N ASN A 357 -23.15 2.97 -10.49
CA ASN A 357 -21.77 2.85 -10.95
C ASN A 357 -21.58 1.75 -11.99
N ALA A 358 -20.85 2.06 -13.06
CA ALA A 358 -20.52 1.13 -14.14
C ALA A 358 -19.04 0.71 -14.11
N ILE A 359 -18.70 -0.28 -14.94
CA ILE A 359 -17.32 -0.64 -15.29
C ILE A 359 -17.10 -0.14 -16.72
N GLY A 360 -16.06 0.69 -16.91
CA GLY A 360 -15.69 1.17 -18.23
C GLY A 360 -15.33 2.65 -18.26
N ALA A 361 -15.92 3.38 -19.19
CA ALA A 361 -15.70 4.82 -19.35
C ALA A 361 -16.90 5.50 -20.00
N LYS A 362 -17.28 6.67 -19.47
CA LYS A 362 -18.34 7.51 -20.08
C LYS A 362 -17.83 8.32 -21.28
N GLY A 363 -16.52 8.57 -21.37
CA GLY A 363 -15.88 9.21 -22.51
C GLY A 363 -15.77 8.28 -23.73
N GLU A 364 -15.06 8.70 -24.78
CA GLU A 364 -14.69 7.78 -25.87
C GLU A 364 -13.82 6.64 -25.32
N SER A 365 -13.87 5.46 -25.93
CA SER A 365 -13.09 4.31 -25.44
C SER A 365 -12.64 3.41 -26.56
N GLU A 366 -11.39 2.94 -26.45
CA GLU A 366 -10.76 2.00 -27.37
C GLU A 366 -10.41 0.67 -26.68
N GLY A 367 -10.30 0.68 -25.35
CA GLY A 367 -10.05 -0.50 -24.54
C GLY A 367 -11.26 -1.43 -24.45
N THR A 368 -10.99 -2.65 -23.98
CA THR A 368 -11.96 -3.73 -23.83
C THR A 368 -12.09 -4.16 -22.37
N ILE A 369 -13.32 -4.47 -21.96
CA ILE A 369 -13.61 -5.08 -20.68
C ILE A 369 -13.66 -6.59 -20.87
N TYR A 370 -12.76 -7.33 -20.23
CA TYR A 370 -12.77 -8.78 -20.19
C TYR A 370 -13.30 -9.25 -18.83
N ILE A 371 -14.44 -9.93 -18.82
CA ILE A 371 -14.99 -10.51 -17.59
C ILE A 371 -15.06 -12.02 -17.73
N TYR A 372 -14.29 -12.71 -16.90
CA TYR A 372 -14.28 -14.16 -16.87
C TYR A 372 -15.51 -14.69 -16.13
N LYS A 373 -16.13 -15.73 -16.69
CA LYS A 373 -17.28 -16.39 -16.06
C LYS A 373 -16.97 -16.85 -14.63
N GLY A 374 -17.94 -16.68 -13.75
CA GLY A 374 -17.83 -16.98 -12.32
C GLY A 374 -17.65 -15.76 -11.44
N ALA A 375 -17.17 -14.62 -11.98
CA ALA A 375 -17.06 -13.38 -11.24
C ALA A 375 -18.43 -12.99 -10.67
N VAL A 376 -18.44 -12.38 -9.48
CA VAL A 376 -19.67 -11.88 -8.86
C VAL A 376 -19.60 -10.36 -8.82
N ILE A 377 -20.50 -9.67 -9.53
CA ILE A 377 -20.53 -8.21 -9.59
C ILE A 377 -21.91 -7.73 -9.17
N ASN A 378 -22.01 -6.95 -8.09
CA ASN A 378 -23.29 -6.54 -7.47
C ASN A 378 -24.23 -7.73 -7.22
N GLY A 379 -23.67 -8.87 -6.81
CA GLY A 379 -24.41 -10.12 -6.56
C GLY A 379 -24.79 -10.91 -7.81
N ILE A 380 -24.52 -10.41 -9.01
CA ILE A 380 -24.74 -11.12 -10.28
C ILE A 380 -23.54 -12.05 -10.53
N THR A 381 -23.79 -13.36 -10.59
CA THR A 381 -22.77 -14.32 -11.03
C THR A 381 -22.67 -14.30 -12.55
N VAL A 382 -21.54 -13.84 -13.06
CA VAL A 382 -21.34 -13.60 -14.48
C VAL A 382 -21.28 -14.91 -15.25
N SER A 383 -22.23 -15.08 -16.16
CA SER A 383 -22.29 -16.20 -17.11
C SER A 383 -22.43 -15.73 -18.56
N ASP A 384 -23.02 -14.56 -18.76
CA ASP A 384 -23.07 -13.76 -19.99
C ASP A 384 -23.11 -12.26 -19.62
N SER A 385 -23.31 -11.39 -20.62
CA SER A 385 -23.30 -9.94 -20.43
C SER A 385 -24.68 -9.33 -20.17
N ASP A 386 -25.76 -10.10 -20.34
CA ASP A 386 -27.11 -9.53 -20.47
C ASP A 386 -27.60 -9.00 -19.12
N GLU A 387 -27.46 -9.78 -18.06
CA GLU A 387 -27.82 -9.34 -16.70
C GLU A 387 -26.98 -8.13 -16.23
N LEU A 388 -25.71 -8.05 -16.63
CA LEU A 388 -24.84 -6.92 -16.30
C LEU A 388 -25.28 -5.64 -17.02
N LYS A 389 -25.70 -5.73 -18.29
CA LYS A 389 -26.22 -4.59 -19.07
C LYS A 389 -27.58 -4.12 -18.53
N ASP A 390 -28.47 -5.06 -18.23
CA ASP A 390 -29.77 -4.77 -17.62
C ASP A 390 -29.61 -4.09 -16.25
N ALA A 391 -28.55 -4.44 -15.51
CA ALA A 391 -28.21 -3.84 -14.23
C ALA A 391 -27.43 -2.51 -14.32
N GLY A 392 -27.10 -2.01 -15.52
CA GLY A 392 -26.34 -0.76 -15.67
C GLY A 392 -24.82 -0.88 -15.60
N ILE A 393 -24.28 -2.07 -15.32
CA ILE A 393 -22.88 -2.29 -15.02
C ILE A 393 -21.99 -2.15 -16.26
N LEU A 394 -22.48 -2.55 -17.44
CA LEU A 394 -21.76 -2.52 -18.71
C LEU A 394 -22.39 -1.56 -19.73
N ASN A 395 -22.91 -0.43 -19.28
CA ASN A 395 -23.64 0.53 -20.13
C ASN A 395 -22.80 1.73 -20.59
N ASP A 396 -21.50 1.69 -20.31
CA ASP A 396 -20.54 2.70 -20.71
C ASP A 396 -19.99 2.44 -22.14
N ASN A 397 -19.13 3.33 -22.64
CA ASN A 397 -18.68 3.32 -24.03
C ASN A 397 -17.58 2.28 -24.33
N MET A 398 -17.24 1.41 -23.39
CA MET A 398 -16.26 0.34 -23.56
C MET A 398 -16.93 -0.96 -24.01
N GLY A 399 -16.33 -1.64 -25.01
CA GLY A 399 -16.76 -2.97 -25.42
C GLY A 399 -16.49 -4.01 -24.34
N ALA A 400 -17.43 -4.93 -24.10
CA ALA A 400 -17.28 -5.97 -23.09
C ALA A 400 -17.33 -7.38 -23.70
N GLU A 401 -16.36 -8.21 -23.33
CA GLU A 401 -16.23 -9.61 -23.70
C GLU A 401 -16.36 -10.51 -22.47
N ILE A 402 -17.32 -11.43 -22.50
CA ILE A 402 -17.44 -12.46 -21.48
C ILE A 402 -16.56 -13.64 -21.87
N VAL A 403 -15.55 -13.89 -21.06
CA VAL A 403 -14.51 -14.87 -21.34
C VAL A 403 -14.83 -16.18 -20.61
N GLU A 404 -14.71 -17.30 -21.32
CA GLU A 404 -14.78 -18.61 -20.66
C GLU A 404 -13.66 -18.72 -19.62
N ASN A 405 -14.01 -19.16 -18.43
CA ASN A 405 -13.04 -19.47 -17.40
C ASN A 405 -12.33 -20.79 -17.78
N THR A 406 -11.39 -20.70 -18.71
CA THR A 406 -10.55 -21.84 -19.15
C THR A 406 -9.46 -22.15 -18.15
N SER A 407 -9.25 -21.26 -17.19
CA SER A 407 -8.46 -21.53 -16.00
C SER A 407 -9.12 -22.66 -15.19
N THR A 408 -8.56 -23.86 -15.34
CA THR A 408 -8.69 -24.93 -14.33
C THR A 408 -8.13 -24.52 -12.96
N TYR A 409 -7.51 -23.34 -12.91
CA TYR A 409 -7.10 -22.62 -11.73
C TYR A 409 -8.22 -21.63 -11.38
N SER A 410 -9.13 -22.02 -10.48
CA SER A 410 -9.53 -20.97 -9.57
C SER A 410 -8.25 -20.47 -8.89
N LEU A 411 -8.13 -19.20 -8.53
CA LEU A 411 -7.13 -18.76 -7.57
C LEU A 411 -7.31 -19.51 -6.23
N GLY A 412 -8.41 -20.22 -6.01
CA GLY A 412 -8.53 -21.27 -4.99
C GLY A 412 -7.81 -22.62 -5.28
N LYS A 413 -7.16 -22.80 -6.45
CA LYS A 413 -6.47 -24.04 -6.85
C LYS A 413 -4.95 -23.91 -7.01
N LEU A 414 -4.43 -22.74 -7.40
CA LEU A 414 -2.98 -22.49 -7.55
C LEU A 414 -2.39 -21.47 -6.56
N ASN A 415 -3.18 -20.56 -5.99
CA ASN A 415 -2.65 -19.48 -5.14
C ASN A 415 -2.05 -20.03 -3.83
N ASN A 416 -2.73 -20.95 -3.15
CA ASN A 416 -2.27 -21.45 -1.84
C ASN A 416 -0.95 -22.22 -1.91
N VAL A 417 -0.75 -23.05 -2.95
CA VAL A 417 0.53 -23.76 -3.16
C VAL A 417 1.64 -22.79 -3.54
N SER A 418 1.34 -21.80 -4.39
CA SER A 418 2.33 -20.78 -4.76
C SER A 418 2.73 -19.92 -3.56
N ARG A 419 1.77 -19.50 -2.72
CA ARG A 419 2.01 -18.77 -1.47
C ARG A 419 2.88 -19.59 -0.50
N ILE A 420 2.60 -20.88 -0.35
CA ILE A 420 3.41 -21.78 0.49
C ILE A 420 4.81 -22.01 -0.08
N ASN A 421 4.95 -22.16 -1.40
CA ASN A 421 6.25 -22.36 -2.03
C ASN A 421 7.09 -21.06 -2.05
N ALA A 422 6.45 -19.91 -2.01
CA ALA A 422 7.10 -18.60 -1.92
C ALA A 422 7.45 -18.21 -0.47
N ALA A 423 6.81 -18.83 0.52
CA ALA A 423 7.04 -18.58 1.94
C ALA A 423 8.42 -19.06 2.41
N LYS A 424 9.08 -18.24 3.23
CA LYS A 424 10.37 -18.50 3.87
C LYS A 424 10.17 -19.23 5.20
N ALA A 425 11.26 -19.78 5.72
CA ALA A 425 11.24 -20.43 7.03
C ALA A 425 10.82 -19.47 8.15
N GLY A 426 9.77 -19.85 8.89
CA GLY A 426 9.15 -19.02 9.93
C GLY A 426 7.89 -18.29 9.47
N ASP A 427 7.64 -18.20 8.17
CA ASP A 427 6.48 -17.49 7.63
C ASP A 427 5.17 -18.20 7.97
N THR A 428 4.12 -17.38 8.07
CA THR A 428 2.74 -17.83 8.25
C THR A 428 1.92 -17.48 7.02
N VAL A 429 1.36 -18.48 6.35
CA VAL A 429 0.46 -18.34 5.21
C VAL A 429 -0.97 -18.47 5.70
N TYR A 430 -1.79 -17.45 5.50
CA TYR A 430 -3.21 -17.46 5.90
C TYR A 430 -4.09 -17.89 4.74
N VAL A 431 -4.95 -18.90 4.92
CA VAL A 431 -5.94 -19.29 3.92
C VAL A 431 -7.32 -19.17 4.54
N TYR A 432 -8.15 -18.29 4.01
CA TYR A 432 -9.50 -18.08 4.51
C TYR A 432 -10.46 -19.10 3.89
N GLU A 433 -11.50 -19.50 4.62
CA GLU A 433 -12.52 -20.43 4.13
C GLU A 433 -13.16 -19.97 2.82
N SER A 434 -13.34 -18.65 2.70
CA SER A 434 -13.84 -17.97 1.50
C SER A 434 -12.92 -18.17 0.27
N GLU A 435 -11.63 -18.44 0.47
CA GLU A 435 -10.66 -18.74 -0.60
C GLU A 435 -10.70 -20.22 -1.03
N LEU A 436 -11.42 -21.09 -0.32
CA LEU A 436 -11.45 -22.53 -0.53
C LEU A 436 -12.65 -22.97 -1.36
N SER A 437 -12.41 -23.84 -2.36
CA SER A 437 -13.50 -24.42 -3.14
C SER A 437 -14.42 -25.28 -2.26
N LYS A 438 -15.64 -24.78 -2.02
CA LYS A 438 -16.65 -25.40 -1.12
C LYS A 438 -16.20 -25.49 0.34
N GLY A 439 -15.42 -24.51 0.83
CA GLY A 439 -14.94 -24.45 2.22
C GLY A 439 -13.99 -25.59 2.58
N LYS A 440 -13.30 -26.14 1.58
CA LYS A 440 -12.47 -27.33 1.74
C LYS A 440 -11.05 -27.12 1.27
N LEU A 441 -10.09 -27.40 2.14
CA LEU A 441 -8.68 -27.36 1.83
C LEU A 441 -8.28 -28.62 1.05
N PRO A 442 -7.80 -28.49 -0.20
CA PRO A 442 -7.31 -29.64 -0.94
C PRO A 442 -6.01 -30.18 -0.32
N TYR A 443 -5.87 -31.50 -0.22
CA TYR A 443 -4.70 -32.11 0.42
C TYR A 443 -3.36 -31.76 -0.26
N TYR A 444 -3.35 -31.51 -1.57
CA TYR A 444 -2.11 -31.14 -2.26
C TYR A 444 -1.51 -29.80 -1.76
N VAL A 445 -2.30 -28.92 -1.14
CA VAL A 445 -1.82 -27.70 -0.47
C VAL A 445 -0.99 -28.07 0.76
N LEU A 446 -1.44 -29.06 1.51
CA LEU A 446 -0.72 -29.61 2.64
C LEU A 446 0.51 -30.42 2.20
N GLU A 447 0.46 -31.11 1.06
CA GLU A 447 1.66 -31.73 0.46
C GLU A 447 2.72 -30.70 0.05
N ALA A 448 2.32 -29.49 -0.34
CA ALA A 448 3.25 -28.39 -0.58
C ALA A 448 3.84 -27.86 0.73
N LEU A 449 2.99 -27.69 1.75
CA LEU A 449 3.41 -27.28 3.09
C LEU A 449 4.38 -28.26 3.73
N ALA A 450 4.18 -29.57 3.56
CA ALA A 450 5.08 -30.59 4.08
C ALA A 450 6.49 -30.55 3.44
N LYS A 451 6.63 -29.88 2.29
CA LYS A 451 7.90 -29.74 1.56
C LYS A 451 8.58 -28.39 1.84
N SER A 452 7.90 -27.43 2.44
CA SER A 452 8.49 -26.16 2.82
C SER A 452 9.25 -26.29 4.15
N ASP A 453 10.25 -25.44 4.33
CA ASP A 453 11.09 -25.44 5.54
C ASP A 453 10.47 -24.52 6.59
N ASN A 454 9.96 -25.05 7.69
CA ASN A 454 9.43 -24.28 8.83
C ASN A 454 8.34 -23.23 8.51
N VAL A 455 7.49 -23.47 7.51
CA VAL A 455 6.31 -22.62 7.23
C VAL A 455 5.12 -23.10 8.06
N THR A 456 4.28 -22.15 8.49
CA THR A 456 2.99 -22.40 9.12
C THR A 456 1.87 -22.02 8.15
N LEU A 457 0.87 -22.90 7.98
CA LEU A 457 -0.37 -22.58 7.28
C LEU A 457 -1.47 -22.37 8.32
N VAL A 458 -2.14 -21.23 8.29
CA VAL A 458 -3.29 -20.94 9.14
C VAL A 458 -4.53 -20.94 8.28
N VAL A 459 -5.43 -21.90 8.50
CA VAL A 459 -6.73 -21.91 7.84
C VAL A 459 -7.75 -21.22 8.74
N VAL A 460 -8.38 -20.15 8.24
CA VAL A 460 -9.32 -19.32 9.01
C VAL A 460 -10.74 -19.62 8.55
N GLY A 461 -11.59 -20.10 9.46
CA GLY A 461 -13.00 -20.41 9.23
C GLY A 461 -13.90 -19.16 9.17
N GLU A 462 -15.12 -19.33 8.66
CA GLU A 462 -16.11 -18.26 8.56
C GLU A 462 -16.49 -17.62 9.91
N ASN A 463 -16.31 -18.30 11.05
CA ASN A 463 -16.59 -17.76 12.38
C ASN A 463 -15.34 -17.25 13.12
N GLY A 464 -14.21 -17.08 12.41
CA GLY A 464 -12.94 -16.59 12.95
C GLY A 464 -12.12 -17.63 13.71
N GLU A 465 -12.54 -18.88 13.70
CA GLU A 465 -11.78 -20.01 14.23
C GLU A 465 -10.58 -20.33 13.33
N THR A 466 -9.45 -20.68 13.94
CA THR A 466 -8.20 -20.90 13.19
C THR A 466 -7.66 -22.30 13.40
N ALA A 467 -7.24 -22.94 12.30
CA ALA A 467 -6.50 -24.19 12.31
C ALA A 467 -5.06 -23.94 11.86
N GLU A 468 -4.11 -24.02 12.80
CA GLU A 468 -2.69 -23.84 12.53
C GLU A 468 -2.01 -25.17 12.22
N ILE A 469 -1.47 -25.29 11.01
CA ILE A 469 -0.83 -26.50 10.51
C ILE A 469 0.62 -26.17 10.22
N LYS A 470 1.53 -26.83 10.93
CA LYS A 470 2.97 -26.67 10.71
C LYS A 470 3.45 -27.61 9.60
N SER A 471 4.40 -27.16 8.80
CA SER A 471 5.10 -27.99 7.79
C SER A 471 5.62 -29.32 8.33
N SER A 472 6.06 -29.37 9.60
CA SER A 472 6.53 -30.59 10.28
C SER A 472 5.41 -31.53 10.75
N SER A 473 4.15 -31.12 10.69
CA SER A 473 3.00 -31.79 11.29
C SER A 473 1.79 -31.83 10.36
N VAL A 474 2.00 -32.10 9.08
CA VAL A 474 0.93 -32.17 8.08
C VAL A 474 0.12 -33.48 8.22
N PRO A 475 -1.21 -33.42 8.34
CA PRO A 475 -2.06 -34.61 8.44
C PRO A 475 -2.12 -35.37 7.10
N GLU A 476 -1.94 -36.69 7.10
CA GLU A 476 -2.03 -37.50 5.88
C GLU A 476 -3.48 -37.86 5.50
N LYS A 477 -3.84 -37.61 4.23
CA LYS A 477 -5.08 -38.06 3.59
C LYS A 477 -4.72 -38.33 2.12
N GLY A 478 -5.35 -39.29 1.42
CA GLY A 478 -4.90 -39.65 0.07
C GLY A 478 -4.82 -38.46 -0.92
N LYS A 479 -4.01 -38.54 -1.99
CA LYS A 479 -3.66 -37.45 -2.93
C LYS A 479 -4.81 -36.63 -3.55
N ASN A 480 -6.05 -37.13 -3.51
CA ASN A 480 -7.24 -36.44 -4.02
C ASN A 480 -8.23 -36.06 -2.90
N ALA A 481 -7.79 -36.10 -1.65
CA ALA A 481 -8.62 -35.80 -0.51
C ALA A 481 -8.72 -34.30 -0.26
N PHE A 482 -9.77 -33.95 0.48
CA PHE A 482 -10.07 -32.60 0.91
C PHE A 482 -10.29 -32.63 2.42
N PHE A 483 -9.95 -31.54 3.10
CA PHE A 483 -10.25 -31.32 4.51
C PHE A 483 -11.31 -30.26 4.64
N THR A 484 -12.35 -30.51 5.44
CA THR A 484 -13.20 -29.43 5.95
C THR A 484 -12.47 -28.66 7.03
N ILE A 485 -12.91 -27.44 7.32
CA ILE A 485 -12.34 -26.65 8.42
C ILE A 485 -12.57 -27.34 9.77
N ASP A 486 -13.75 -27.94 10.00
CA ASP A 486 -14.01 -28.77 11.19
C ASP A 486 -13.00 -29.92 11.35
N GLU A 487 -12.68 -30.62 10.26
CA GLU A 487 -11.69 -31.70 10.28
C GLU A 487 -10.30 -31.15 10.64
N LEU A 488 -9.91 -29.98 10.12
CA LEU A 488 -8.63 -29.35 10.44
C LEU A 488 -8.57 -28.89 11.91
N LEU A 489 -9.64 -28.28 12.42
CA LEU A 489 -9.75 -27.82 13.79
C LEU A 489 -9.73 -28.95 14.82
N GLU A 490 -10.30 -30.11 14.48
CA GLU A 490 -10.21 -31.32 15.34
C GLU A 490 -8.78 -31.89 15.38
N MET A 491 -7.99 -31.68 14.32
CA MET A 491 -6.63 -32.22 14.20
C MET A 491 -5.56 -31.40 14.89
N VAL A 492 -5.81 -30.11 15.15
CA VAL A 492 -4.84 -29.17 15.76
C VAL A 492 -5.08 -28.94 17.27
N LYS A 493 -6.09 -29.60 17.85
CA LYS A 493 -6.31 -29.72 19.31
C LYS A 493 -5.42 -30.81 19.90
#